data_AF-A0A6M0BT14-F1
#
_entry.id   AF-A0A6M0BT14-F1
#
_cell.length_a   1.000
_cell.length_b   1.000
_cell.length_c   1.000
_cell.angle_alpha   90.00
_cell.angle_beta   90.00
_cell.angle_gamma   90.00
#
_symmetry.space_group_name_H-M   'P 1'
#
loop_
_entity.id
_entity.type
_entity.pdbx_description
1 polymer ?
#
loop_
_entity_poly.entity_id
_entity_poly.type
_entity_poly.pdbx_seq_one_letter_code
_entity_poly.pdbx_strand_id
1 'polypeptide(L)'
;MSSTSEKSSTLTKSLFSAQTIVITGLIWGVLALLFFLLFSVPLPGEELPFWYSVGTYIFELGAYLLASIVCFRNWQSPQMVSGRNVWMGIGLGLLFYFIAGVVFGCWELLWELDPDVSLADIFYIFSYLFIGWGMTLAVTSKRLNLEFWQWGVLAGVAVAGVALAIWVAEPSFFGILSSPDTSVLEEVDIEEVSANLAPSWVLSIDQKLEPFAYSINLFYVIADVFLLIIATALLLAFWGGRFSQSWRMIAAATFSLYIADMYFKWSDSRIEGDYESGGLLEVFFVFTAILFGIGAVLEYDISTRSRQSRRSRRSSS
;
A
#
# COMPACT_ATOMS: atom_id res chain seq x y z
N MET A 1 43.50 -12.87 -17.64
CA MET A 1 43.26 -12.21 -16.33
C MET A 1 42.04 -11.32 -16.49
N SER A 2 40.84 -11.76 -16.08
CA SER A 2 39.66 -10.87 -16.12
C SER A 2 39.79 -9.86 -14.99
N SER A 3 39.64 -8.58 -15.30
CA SER A 3 39.81 -7.52 -14.32
C SER A 3 38.72 -7.62 -13.24
N THR A 4 39.06 -7.25 -12.01
CA THR A 4 38.11 -7.13 -10.88
C THR A 4 36.92 -6.21 -11.19
N SER A 5 37.11 -5.25 -12.10
CA SER A 5 36.05 -4.38 -12.66
C SER A 5 35.00 -5.16 -13.45
N GLU A 6 35.41 -6.09 -14.32
CA GLU A 6 34.47 -6.92 -15.10
C GLU A 6 33.65 -7.83 -14.19
N LYS A 7 34.29 -8.49 -13.21
CA LYS A 7 33.60 -9.35 -12.22
C LYS A 7 32.57 -8.59 -11.40
N SER A 8 32.91 -7.40 -10.92
CA SER A 8 31.99 -6.51 -10.20
C SER A 8 30.81 -6.11 -11.09
N SER A 9 31.06 -5.72 -12.35
CA SER A 9 30.00 -5.35 -13.29
C SER A 9 29.04 -6.50 -13.63
N THR A 10 29.53 -7.75 -13.71
CA THR A 10 28.70 -8.94 -13.92
C THR A 10 27.91 -9.33 -12.67
N LEU A 11 28.49 -9.19 -11.48
CA LEU A 11 27.77 -9.41 -10.21
C LEU A 11 26.64 -8.39 -10.04
N THR A 12 26.91 -7.11 -10.28
CA THR A 12 25.88 -6.06 -10.24
C THR A 12 24.79 -6.30 -11.28
N LYS A 13 25.13 -6.73 -12.51
CA LYS A 13 24.12 -7.12 -13.51
C LYS A 13 23.28 -8.34 -13.10
N SER A 14 23.87 -9.29 -12.36
CA SER A 14 23.18 -10.49 -11.86
C SER A 14 22.24 -10.17 -10.69
N LEU A 15 22.68 -9.30 -9.76
CA LEU A 15 21.90 -8.89 -8.59
C LEU A 15 20.69 -8.02 -8.98
N PHE A 16 20.84 -7.17 -10.00
CA PHE A 16 19.75 -6.36 -10.55
C PHE A 16 18.99 -7.03 -11.70
N SER A 17 19.16 -8.34 -11.89
CA SER A 17 18.35 -9.10 -12.84
C SER A 17 16.89 -9.12 -12.39
N ALA A 18 15.96 -9.01 -13.35
CA ALA A 18 14.52 -9.05 -13.08
C ALA A 18 14.12 -10.30 -12.29
N GLN A 19 14.71 -11.46 -12.63
CA GLN A 19 14.45 -12.71 -11.94
C GLN A 19 14.88 -12.66 -10.46
N THR A 20 16.06 -12.10 -10.17
CA THR A 20 16.57 -11.98 -8.80
C THR A 20 15.65 -11.11 -7.96
N ILE A 21 15.24 -9.94 -8.47
CA ILE A 21 14.35 -9.03 -7.72
C ILE A 21 13.00 -9.69 -7.44
N VAL A 22 12.42 -10.42 -8.41
CA VAL A 22 11.16 -11.15 -8.22
C VAL A 22 11.31 -12.25 -7.18
N ILE A 23 12.37 -13.08 -7.26
CA ILE A 23 12.61 -14.16 -6.29
C ILE A 23 12.83 -13.59 -4.89
N THR A 24 13.63 -12.53 -4.75
CA THR A 24 13.87 -11.87 -3.46
C THR A 24 12.56 -11.31 -2.88
N GLY A 25 11.72 -10.67 -3.69
CA GLY A 25 10.41 -10.19 -3.26
C GLY A 25 9.48 -11.32 -2.80
N LEU A 26 9.44 -12.43 -3.53
CA LEU A 26 8.67 -13.60 -3.13
C LEU A 26 9.18 -14.22 -1.82
N ILE A 27 10.50 -14.34 -1.65
CA ILE A 27 11.09 -14.81 -0.39
C ILE A 27 10.73 -13.88 0.76
N TRP A 28 10.82 -12.56 0.56
CA TRP A 28 10.43 -11.56 1.57
C TRP A 28 8.97 -11.72 1.98
N GLY A 29 8.06 -11.89 1.01
CA GLY A 29 6.64 -12.12 1.28
C GLY A 29 6.35 -13.42 2.00
N VAL A 30 7.03 -14.51 1.65
CA VAL A 30 6.90 -15.80 2.36
C VAL A 30 7.42 -15.68 3.79
N LEU A 31 8.56 -15.01 4.00
CA LEU A 31 9.10 -14.78 5.34
C LEU A 31 8.16 -13.92 6.19
N ALA A 32 7.61 -12.84 5.61
CA ALA A 32 6.59 -12.04 6.28
C ALA A 32 5.36 -12.88 6.63
N LEU A 33 4.82 -13.66 5.69
CA LEU A 33 3.68 -14.53 5.96
C LEU A 33 3.94 -15.54 7.08
N LEU A 34 5.11 -16.18 7.08
CA LEU A 34 5.49 -17.09 8.16
C LEU A 34 5.64 -16.35 9.50
N PHE A 35 6.20 -15.14 9.48
CA PHE A 35 6.33 -14.31 10.67
C PHE A 35 4.97 -13.98 11.28
N PHE A 36 4.01 -13.49 10.48
CA PHE A 36 2.65 -13.23 10.95
C PHE A 36 1.96 -14.53 11.41
N LEU A 37 1.99 -15.61 10.62
CA LEU A 37 1.33 -16.87 11.00
C LEU A 37 1.83 -17.50 12.31
N LEU A 38 3.11 -17.31 12.63
CA LEU A 38 3.72 -17.93 13.81
C LEU A 38 3.54 -17.07 15.07
N PHE A 39 3.35 -15.77 14.94
CA PHE A 39 3.46 -14.83 16.06
C PHE A 39 2.30 -13.81 16.17
N SER A 40 1.34 -13.77 15.24
CA SER A 40 0.22 -12.81 15.27
C SER A 40 -0.91 -13.17 16.25
N VAL A 41 -0.86 -14.33 16.91
CA VAL A 41 -1.93 -14.77 17.82
C VAL A 41 -1.40 -14.67 19.25
N PRO A 42 -1.79 -13.63 20.01
CA PRO A 42 -1.41 -13.53 21.41
C PRO A 42 -2.08 -14.62 22.24
N LEU A 43 -1.48 -14.94 23.39
CA LEU A 43 -2.12 -15.78 24.40
C LEU A 43 -3.28 -14.98 25.04
N PRO A 44 -4.35 -15.64 25.51
CA PRO A 44 -5.49 -14.94 26.09
C PRO A 44 -5.06 -14.05 27.28
N GLY A 45 -5.17 -12.72 27.11
CA GLY A 45 -4.82 -11.73 28.13
C GLY A 45 -3.36 -11.24 28.13
N GLU A 46 -2.58 -11.55 27.08
CA GLU A 46 -1.26 -10.94 26.84
C GLU A 46 -1.30 -10.04 25.59
N GLU A 47 -0.63 -8.89 25.65
CA GLU A 47 -0.38 -8.00 24.51
C GLU A 47 0.66 -8.59 23.55
N LEU A 48 0.70 -8.09 22.31
CA LEU A 48 1.70 -8.54 21.35
C LEU A 48 3.12 -8.13 21.81
N PRO A 49 4.12 -9.02 21.72
CA PRO A 49 5.47 -8.66 22.11
C PRO A 49 6.04 -7.52 21.26
N PHE A 50 6.67 -6.52 21.89
CA PHE A 50 7.29 -5.38 21.19
C PHE A 50 8.18 -5.75 19.99
N TRP A 51 8.97 -6.82 20.10
CA TRP A 51 9.85 -7.28 19.00
C TRP A 51 9.06 -7.76 17.78
N TYR A 52 7.84 -8.26 17.99
CA TYR A 52 6.94 -8.69 16.93
C TYR A 52 6.43 -7.49 16.16
N SER A 53 5.90 -6.46 16.84
CA SER A 53 5.47 -5.21 16.23
C SER A 53 6.61 -4.52 15.48
N VAL A 54 7.81 -4.43 16.06
CA VAL A 54 9.00 -3.92 15.34
C VAL A 54 9.28 -4.76 14.07
N GLY A 55 9.12 -6.08 14.15
CA GLY A 55 9.30 -6.99 13.02
C GLY A 55 8.30 -6.76 11.89
N THR A 56 7.02 -6.55 12.20
CA THR A 56 5.97 -6.28 11.20
C THR A 56 6.29 -5.00 10.42
N TYR A 57 6.66 -3.93 11.13
CA TYR A 57 7.13 -2.68 10.52
C TYR A 57 8.36 -2.88 9.64
N ILE A 58 9.36 -3.68 10.06
CA ILE A 58 10.53 -3.94 9.22
C ILE A 58 10.14 -4.64 7.90
N PHE A 59 9.25 -5.63 7.96
CA PHE A 59 8.78 -6.33 6.77
C PHE A 59 8.01 -5.41 5.84
N GLU A 60 7.11 -4.60 6.38
CA GLU A 60 6.28 -3.68 5.62
C GLU A 60 7.08 -2.53 5.02
N LEU A 61 7.74 -1.74 5.87
CA LEU A 61 8.50 -0.55 5.46
C LEU A 61 9.65 -0.93 4.52
N GLY A 62 10.32 -2.04 4.80
CA GLY A 62 11.36 -2.59 3.93
C GLY A 62 10.82 -2.90 2.53
N ALA A 63 9.63 -3.51 2.44
CA ALA A 63 9.00 -3.82 1.16
C ALA A 63 8.59 -2.54 0.40
N TYR A 64 7.95 -1.56 1.06
CA TYR A 64 7.53 -0.31 0.44
C TYR A 64 8.72 0.52 -0.07
N LEU A 65 9.80 0.61 0.71
CA LEU A 65 11.01 1.30 0.30
C LEU A 65 11.65 0.67 -0.95
N LEU A 66 11.81 -0.66 -0.94
CA LEU A 66 12.38 -1.39 -2.09
C LEU A 66 11.48 -1.26 -3.33
N ALA A 67 10.17 -1.38 -3.18
CA ALA A 67 9.21 -1.21 -4.26
C ALA A 67 9.26 0.21 -4.85
N SER A 68 9.36 1.23 -4.00
CA SER A 68 9.53 2.62 -4.42
C SER A 68 10.82 2.83 -5.23
N ILE A 69 11.95 2.30 -4.77
CA ILE A 69 13.24 2.37 -5.49
C ILE A 69 13.13 1.73 -6.88
N VAL A 70 12.49 0.57 -6.98
CA VAL A 70 12.26 -0.12 -8.27
C VAL A 70 11.35 0.70 -9.20
N CYS A 71 10.33 1.36 -8.66
CA CYS A 71 9.47 2.27 -9.44
C CYS A 71 10.24 3.50 -9.94
N PHE A 72 11.11 4.09 -9.11
CA PHE A 72 11.94 5.22 -9.55
C PHE A 72 12.97 4.82 -10.62
N ARG A 73 13.51 3.59 -10.56
CA ARG A 73 14.32 3.04 -11.67
C ARG A 73 13.51 3.03 -12.97
N ASN A 74 12.23 2.68 -12.92
CA ASN A 74 11.37 2.68 -14.10
C ASN A 74 11.10 4.10 -14.61
N TRP A 75 10.83 5.06 -13.71
CA TRP A 75 10.67 6.47 -14.05
C TRP A 75 11.88 7.07 -14.78
N GLN A 76 13.10 6.70 -14.37
CA GLN A 76 14.33 7.17 -15.03
C GLN A 76 14.54 6.56 -16.43
N SER A 77 13.87 5.45 -16.75
CA SER A 77 14.02 4.79 -18.05
C SER A 77 13.13 5.43 -19.12
N PRO A 78 13.70 5.96 -20.23
CA PRO A 78 12.93 6.49 -21.35
C PRO A 78 12.24 5.41 -22.19
N GLN A 79 12.39 4.13 -21.81
CA GLN A 79 11.91 2.99 -22.57
C GLN A 79 10.56 2.45 -22.07
N MET A 80 10.00 3.04 -21.00
CA MET A 80 8.74 2.62 -20.39
C MET A 80 7.54 2.81 -21.32
N VAL A 81 6.76 1.75 -21.48
CA VAL A 81 5.62 1.73 -22.41
C VAL A 81 4.35 2.30 -21.80
N SER A 82 4.12 2.14 -20.49
CA SER A 82 3.04 2.85 -19.78
C SER A 82 3.31 4.35 -19.64
N GLY A 83 4.58 4.75 -19.71
CA GLY A 83 5.03 6.13 -19.56
C GLY A 83 5.79 6.33 -18.25
N ARG A 84 6.74 7.27 -18.28
CA ARG A 84 7.61 7.55 -17.12
C ARG A 84 6.82 8.13 -15.94
N ASN A 85 5.81 8.95 -16.23
CA ASN A 85 5.01 9.64 -15.23
C ASN A 85 4.09 8.68 -14.44
N VAL A 86 3.70 7.55 -15.04
CA VAL A 86 2.96 6.48 -14.35
C VAL A 86 3.80 5.92 -13.21
N TRP A 87 5.04 5.52 -13.51
CA TRP A 87 5.97 4.98 -12.52
C TRP A 87 6.48 6.03 -11.53
N MET A 88 6.52 7.30 -11.92
CA MET A 88 6.78 8.41 -11.00
C MET A 88 5.67 8.54 -9.95
N GLY A 89 4.40 8.53 -10.40
CA GLY A 89 3.25 8.61 -9.49
C GLY A 89 3.20 7.41 -8.54
N ILE A 90 3.27 6.20 -9.08
CA ILE A 90 3.28 4.97 -8.24
C ILE A 90 4.48 4.98 -7.28
N GLY A 91 5.69 5.27 -7.77
CA GLY A 91 6.89 5.26 -6.93
C GLY A 91 6.87 6.31 -5.81
N LEU A 92 6.34 7.51 -6.10
CA LEU A 92 6.18 8.57 -5.12
C LEU A 92 5.08 8.21 -4.11
N GLY A 93 4.00 7.59 -4.54
CA GLY A 93 2.96 7.09 -3.65
C GLY A 93 3.47 6.02 -2.68
N LEU A 94 4.24 5.05 -3.17
CA LEU A 94 4.87 4.04 -2.30
C LEU A 94 5.91 4.65 -1.34
N LEU A 95 6.62 5.70 -1.76
CA LEU A 95 7.54 6.42 -0.88
C LEU A 95 6.79 7.14 0.23
N PHE A 96 5.68 7.81 -0.10
CA PHE A 96 4.84 8.47 0.88
C PHE A 96 4.22 7.49 1.86
N TYR A 97 3.81 6.31 1.40
CA TYR A 97 3.36 5.23 2.28
C TYR A 97 4.46 4.80 3.25
N PHE A 98 5.68 4.59 2.76
CA PHE A 98 6.84 4.29 3.62
C PHE A 98 7.09 5.39 4.66
N ILE A 99 7.06 6.67 4.27
CA ILE A 99 7.24 7.79 5.20
C ILE A 99 6.10 7.80 6.23
N ALA A 100 4.86 7.58 5.78
CA ALA A 100 3.70 7.50 6.65
C ALA A 100 3.87 6.41 7.70
N GLY A 101 4.23 5.19 7.31
CA GLY A 101 4.43 4.09 8.25
C GLY A 101 5.64 4.29 9.18
N VAL A 102 6.70 5.01 8.76
CA VAL A 102 7.78 5.41 9.69
C VAL A 102 7.29 6.41 10.73
N VAL A 103 6.45 7.37 10.32
CA VAL A 103 5.85 8.37 11.22
C VAL A 103 4.87 7.66 12.16
N PHE A 104 3.95 6.86 11.64
CA PHE A 104 2.97 6.10 12.40
C PHE A 104 3.65 5.14 13.39
N GLY A 105 4.68 4.41 12.96
CA GLY A 105 5.46 3.55 13.85
C GLY A 105 6.21 4.31 14.96
N CYS A 106 6.50 5.61 14.80
CA CYS A 106 6.97 6.42 15.93
C CYS A 106 5.84 6.70 16.94
N TRP A 107 4.63 6.96 16.47
CA TRP A 107 3.46 7.17 17.34
C TRP A 107 3.12 5.91 18.12
N GLU A 108 3.02 4.78 17.43
CA GLU A 108 2.67 3.51 18.03
C GLU A 108 3.81 2.95 18.90
N LEU A 109 5.03 2.79 18.37
CA LEU A 109 6.09 2.04 19.06
C LEU A 109 6.89 2.86 20.07
N LEU A 110 7.01 4.19 19.91
CA LEU A 110 7.81 5.03 20.83
C LEU A 110 6.93 5.72 21.88
N TRP A 111 5.71 6.06 21.51
CA TRP A 111 4.82 6.84 22.35
C TRP A 111 3.58 6.08 22.81
N GLU A 112 3.35 4.86 22.30
CA GLU A 112 2.20 4.01 22.67
C GLU A 112 0.89 4.80 22.54
N LEU A 113 0.80 5.61 21.47
CA LEU A 113 -0.36 6.41 21.13
C LEU A 113 -1.14 5.72 20.02
N ASP A 114 -2.46 5.66 20.20
CA ASP A 114 -3.42 5.17 19.21
C ASP A 114 -4.46 6.26 18.88
N PRO A 115 -4.08 7.33 18.15
CA PRO A 115 -5.04 8.36 17.77
C PRO A 115 -5.79 7.97 16.49
N ASP A 116 -7.11 8.24 16.43
CA ASP A 116 -7.95 8.08 15.23
C ASP A 116 -7.35 8.71 13.96
N VAL A 117 -6.62 9.83 14.15
CA VAL A 117 -5.82 10.50 13.11
C VAL A 117 -4.52 10.99 13.72
N SER A 118 -3.43 10.68 13.03
CA SER A 118 -2.08 11.10 13.37
C SER A 118 -1.47 12.00 12.29
N LEU A 119 -0.25 12.48 12.57
CA LEU A 119 0.55 13.16 11.55
C LEU A 119 0.84 12.28 10.31
N ALA A 120 0.83 10.95 10.47
CA ALA A 120 1.07 10.01 9.39
C ALA A 120 0.00 10.09 8.29
N ASP A 121 -1.24 10.42 8.65
CA ASP A 121 -2.38 10.48 7.72
C ASP A 121 -2.16 11.45 6.57
N ILE A 122 -1.48 12.56 6.81
CA ILE A 122 -1.13 13.51 5.74
C ILE A 122 -0.29 12.81 4.66
N PHE A 123 0.65 11.96 5.07
CA PHE A 123 1.50 11.21 4.15
C PHE A 123 0.74 10.03 3.50
N TYR A 124 -0.14 9.35 4.21
CA TYR A 124 -1.03 8.34 3.63
C TYR A 124 -1.96 8.95 2.57
N ILE A 125 -2.58 10.09 2.83
CA ILE A 125 -3.40 10.82 1.84
C ILE A 125 -2.58 11.11 0.58
N PHE A 126 -1.34 11.62 0.72
CA PHE A 126 -0.46 11.81 -0.43
C PHE A 126 -0.16 10.50 -1.17
N SER A 127 0.04 9.40 -0.44
CA SER A 127 0.22 8.08 -1.05
C SER A 127 -0.95 7.72 -1.97
N TYR A 128 -2.19 7.79 -1.47
CA TYR A 128 -3.40 7.52 -2.24
C TYR A 128 -3.51 8.41 -3.48
N LEU A 129 -3.24 9.72 -3.32
CA LEU A 129 -3.29 10.67 -4.45
C LEU A 129 -2.27 10.33 -5.53
N PHE A 130 -1.03 9.99 -5.17
CA PHE A 130 0.02 9.69 -6.14
C PHE A 130 -0.13 8.31 -6.79
N ILE A 131 -0.54 7.28 -6.05
CA ILE A 131 -0.88 5.96 -6.60
C ILE A 131 -2.06 6.09 -7.57
N GLY A 132 -3.15 6.73 -7.13
CA GLY A 132 -4.34 6.96 -7.94
C GLY A 132 -4.03 7.76 -9.20
N TRP A 133 -3.21 8.81 -9.09
CA TRP A 133 -2.72 9.59 -10.23
C TRP A 133 -1.92 8.72 -11.22
N GLY A 134 -0.95 7.95 -10.73
CA GLY A 134 -0.12 7.07 -11.55
C GLY A 134 -0.95 6.04 -12.32
N MET A 135 -1.91 5.39 -11.63
CA MET A 135 -2.80 4.40 -12.23
C MET A 135 -3.80 5.04 -13.22
N THR A 136 -4.31 6.24 -12.91
CA THR A 136 -5.20 6.98 -13.83
C THR A 136 -4.47 7.39 -15.12
N LEU A 137 -3.21 7.82 -15.03
CA LEU A 137 -2.38 8.09 -16.20
C LEU A 137 -2.20 6.84 -17.08
N ALA A 138 -2.04 5.67 -16.45
CA ALA A 138 -1.94 4.41 -17.18
C ALA A 138 -3.23 4.09 -17.96
N VAL A 139 -4.40 4.28 -17.34
CA VAL A 139 -5.72 4.09 -17.97
C VAL A 139 -5.95 5.07 -19.12
N THR A 140 -5.78 6.36 -18.87
CA THR A 140 -6.08 7.43 -19.85
C THR A 140 -5.22 7.32 -21.11
N SER A 141 -3.97 6.85 -20.98
CA SER A 141 -3.07 6.62 -22.12
C SER A 141 -3.57 5.56 -23.11
N LYS A 142 -4.51 4.69 -22.69
CA LYS A 142 -4.97 3.54 -23.48
C LYS A 142 -6.30 3.74 -24.18
N ARG A 143 -7.01 4.85 -23.96
CA ARG A 143 -8.34 5.13 -24.55
C ARG A 143 -9.27 3.91 -24.43
N LEU A 144 -9.55 3.49 -23.20
CA LEU A 144 -10.34 2.28 -22.92
C LEU A 144 -11.70 2.37 -23.61
N ASN A 145 -11.93 1.48 -24.57
CA ASN A 145 -13.25 1.25 -25.13
C ASN A 145 -13.80 -0.03 -24.50
N LEU A 146 -14.38 0.11 -23.31
CA LEU A 146 -14.87 -1.02 -22.54
C LEU A 146 -16.17 -1.56 -23.13
N GLU A 147 -16.24 -2.88 -23.25
CA GLU A 147 -17.48 -3.56 -23.63
C GLU A 147 -18.53 -3.46 -22.51
N PHE A 148 -19.81 -3.62 -22.85
CA PHE A 148 -20.90 -3.50 -21.87
C PHE A 148 -20.74 -4.44 -20.66
N TRP A 149 -20.22 -5.65 -20.87
CA TRP A 149 -19.97 -6.59 -19.77
C TRP A 149 -18.81 -6.14 -18.87
N GLN A 150 -17.79 -5.47 -19.43
CA GLN A 150 -16.67 -4.91 -18.65
C GLN A 150 -17.14 -3.76 -17.76
N TRP A 151 -18.09 -2.94 -18.22
CA TRP A 151 -18.78 -1.97 -17.37
C TRP A 151 -19.57 -2.63 -16.25
N GLY A 152 -20.22 -3.76 -16.53
CA GLY A 152 -20.91 -4.57 -15.51
C GLY A 152 -19.96 -5.07 -14.43
N VAL A 153 -18.77 -5.57 -14.79
CA VAL A 153 -17.74 -5.98 -13.82
C VAL A 153 -17.26 -4.79 -12.99
N LEU A 154 -17.02 -3.65 -13.63
CA LEU A 154 -16.54 -2.43 -12.96
C LEU A 154 -17.55 -1.92 -11.93
N ALA A 155 -18.84 -1.88 -12.31
CA ALA A 155 -19.93 -1.53 -11.41
C ALA A 155 -20.08 -2.55 -10.27
N GLY A 156 -19.96 -3.85 -10.57
CA GLY A 156 -20.00 -4.91 -9.56
C GLY A 156 -18.91 -4.78 -8.51
N VAL A 157 -17.66 -4.51 -8.91
CA VAL A 157 -16.55 -4.28 -7.98
C VAL A 157 -16.77 -3.02 -7.15
N ALA A 158 -17.24 -1.93 -7.76
CA ALA A 158 -17.55 -0.69 -7.04
C ALA A 158 -18.63 -0.92 -5.96
N VAL A 159 -19.73 -1.59 -6.31
CA VAL A 159 -20.83 -1.89 -5.37
C VAL A 159 -20.35 -2.83 -4.26
N ALA A 160 -19.60 -3.88 -4.60
CA ALA A 160 -19.09 -4.83 -3.61
C ALA A 160 -18.09 -4.15 -2.64
N GLY A 161 -17.20 -3.31 -3.14
CA GLY A 161 -16.24 -2.56 -2.32
C GLY A 161 -16.93 -1.57 -1.38
N VAL A 162 -17.94 -0.84 -1.87
CA VAL A 162 -18.72 0.07 -1.01
C VAL A 162 -19.53 -0.73 0.02
N ALA A 163 -20.18 -1.82 -0.37
CA ALA A 163 -20.96 -2.64 0.54
C ALA A 163 -20.11 -3.24 1.66
N LEU A 164 -18.90 -3.72 1.33
CA LEU A 164 -17.97 -4.25 2.32
C LEU A 164 -17.46 -3.14 3.24
N ALA A 165 -17.12 -1.97 2.71
CA ALA A 165 -16.73 -0.82 3.54
C ALA A 165 -17.85 -0.38 4.49
N ILE A 166 -19.11 -0.37 4.04
CA ILE A 166 -20.28 -0.08 4.88
C ILE A 166 -20.48 -1.14 5.97
N TRP A 167 -20.25 -2.40 5.64
CA TRP A 167 -20.39 -3.49 6.60
C TRP A 167 -19.26 -3.49 7.65
N VAL A 168 -18.06 -3.14 7.23
CA VAL A 168 -16.90 -3.06 8.13
C VAL A 168 -16.99 -1.84 9.03
N ALA A 169 -17.33 -0.67 8.51
CA ALA A 169 -17.41 0.56 9.28
C ALA A 169 -18.53 0.49 10.33
N GLU A 170 -18.36 1.25 11.41
CA GLU A 170 -19.40 1.36 12.42
C GLU A 170 -20.71 1.95 11.86
N PRO A 171 -21.89 1.57 12.40
CA PRO A 171 -23.18 2.12 11.97
C PRO A 171 -23.30 3.65 12.11
N SER A 172 -22.56 4.23 13.06
CA SER A 172 -22.42 5.67 13.32
C SER A 172 -21.67 6.40 12.20
N PHE A 173 -20.72 5.73 11.54
CA PHE A 173 -19.81 6.31 10.55
C PHE A 173 -20.50 6.80 9.26
N PHE A 174 -21.62 6.19 8.85
CA PHE A 174 -22.36 6.63 7.65
C PHE A 174 -23.58 7.50 7.98
N GLY A 175 -23.78 7.87 9.24
CA GLY A 175 -24.97 8.62 9.69
C GLY A 175 -26.29 7.90 9.43
N ILE A 176 -26.25 6.57 9.21
CA ILE A 176 -27.43 5.74 8.93
C ILE A 176 -28.26 5.53 10.20
N LEU A 177 -27.60 5.62 11.37
CA LEU A 177 -28.22 5.84 12.66
C LEU A 177 -27.73 7.19 13.16
N SER A 178 -28.64 8.14 13.34
CA SER A 178 -28.35 9.34 14.12
C SER A 178 -28.01 8.90 15.54
N SER A 179 -26.72 8.91 15.90
CA SER A 179 -26.33 8.95 17.29
C SER A 179 -27.02 10.16 17.93
N PRO A 180 -27.65 10.02 19.11
CA PRO A 180 -28.18 11.19 19.80
C PRO A 180 -27.00 12.13 20.05
N ASP A 181 -27.21 13.42 19.75
CA ASP A 181 -26.25 14.50 20.01
C ASP A 181 -25.61 14.31 21.38
N THR A 182 -24.39 13.79 21.43
CA THR A 182 -23.61 13.74 22.67
C THR A 182 -22.87 15.06 22.77
N SER A 183 -23.66 16.13 22.86
CA SER A 183 -23.24 17.46 23.32
C SER A 183 -23.39 17.57 24.83
N VAL A 184 -23.13 16.48 25.54
CA VAL A 184 -23.05 16.46 27.00
C VAL A 184 -21.58 16.36 27.35
N LEU A 185 -21.09 17.48 27.86
CA LEU A 185 -19.84 17.66 28.57
C LEU A 185 -19.58 16.47 29.50
N GLU A 186 -18.68 15.59 29.10
CA GLU A 186 -17.96 14.73 30.03
C GLU A 186 -16.48 15.06 29.83
N GLU A 187 -16.04 16.03 30.63
CA GLU A 187 -14.64 16.26 30.98
C GLU A 187 -14.21 14.98 31.72
N VAL A 188 -13.91 13.92 30.97
CA VAL A 188 -13.29 12.70 31.50
C VAL A 188 -11.82 13.04 31.67
N ASP A 189 -11.38 13.03 32.92
CA ASP A 189 -9.99 13.13 33.32
C ASP A 189 -9.10 12.24 32.44
N ILE A 190 -8.33 12.87 31.55
CA ILE A 190 -7.22 12.27 30.78
C ILE A 190 -5.97 12.14 31.69
N GLU A 191 -6.11 12.36 32.99
CA GLU A 191 -5.01 12.19 33.95
C GLU A 191 -4.95 10.75 34.45
N GLU A 192 -3.79 10.12 34.21
CA GLU A 192 -3.24 8.95 34.92
C GLU A 192 -3.19 7.57 34.24
N VAL A 193 -2.84 7.45 32.94
CA VAL A 193 -2.00 6.28 32.52
C VAL A 193 -0.92 6.60 31.45
N SER A 194 -1.14 7.47 30.45
CA SER A 194 -0.18 7.65 29.33
C SER A 194 0.77 8.86 29.42
N ALA A 195 0.72 9.63 30.51
CA ALA A 195 1.27 10.99 30.60
C ALA A 195 2.82 11.16 30.58
N ASN A 196 3.62 10.14 30.25
CA ASN A 196 5.08 10.22 30.39
C ASN A 196 5.95 9.85 29.17
N LEU A 197 5.40 9.46 28.02
CA LEU A 197 6.23 9.10 26.85
C LEU A 197 6.17 10.13 25.71
N ALA A 198 5.00 10.67 25.39
CA ALA A 198 4.81 11.56 24.25
C ALA A 198 5.22 13.02 24.55
N PRO A 199 6.04 13.67 23.70
CA PRO A 199 6.29 15.10 23.78
C PRO A 199 5.00 15.92 23.65
N SER A 200 4.91 17.06 24.34
CA SER A 200 3.71 17.91 24.33
C SER A 200 3.27 18.40 22.94
N TRP A 201 4.21 18.54 22.00
CA TRP A 201 3.88 18.91 20.63
C TRP A 201 3.15 17.80 19.87
N VAL A 202 3.35 16.53 20.22
CA VAL A 202 2.68 15.36 19.63
C VAL A 202 1.22 15.37 20.04
N LEU A 203 0.95 15.42 21.34
CA LEU A 203 -0.40 15.49 21.90
C LEU A 203 -1.18 16.70 21.36
N SER A 204 -0.50 17.84 21.19
CA SER A 204 -1.09 19.05 20.61
C SER A 204 -1.46 18.92 19.13
N ILE A 205 -0.79 18.05 18.39
CA ILE A 205 -1.12 17.75 16.99
C ILE A 205 -2.33 16.82 16.96
N ASP A 206 -2.34 15.76 17.77
CA ASP A 206 -3.42 14.78 17.78
C ASP A 206 -4.76 15.46 18.13
N GLN A 207 -4.78 16.30 19.18
CA GLN A 207 -5.97 17.11 19.53
C GLN A 207 -6.45 18.04 18.41
N LYS A 208 -5.54 18.51 17.53
CA LYS A 208 -5.93 19.35 16.39
C LYS A 208 -6.42 18.55 15.21
N LEU A 209 -6.03 17.28 15.11
CA LEU A 209 -6.38 16.38 14.02
C LEU A 209 -7.66 15.61 14.30
N GLU A 210 -7.99 15.36 15.57
CA GLU A 210 -9.20 14.67 16.02
C GLU A 210 -10.50 15.16 15.32
N PRO A 211 -10.78 16.47 15.15
CA PRO A 211 -11.99 16.92 14.45
C PRO A 211 -12.05 16.52 12.96
N PHE A 212 -10.92 16.13 12.37
CA PHE A 212 -10.83 15.70 10.98
C PHE A 212 -10.94 14.18 10.80
N ALA A 213 -11.00 13.40 11.89
CA ALA A 213 -11.08 11.94 11.86
C ALA A 213 -12.15 11.41 10.93
N TYR A 214 -13.37 11.92 11.06
CA TYR A 214 -14.47 11.56 10.15
C TYR A 214 -14.13 11.81 8.68
N SER A 215 -13.59 12.99 8.36
CA SER A 215 -13.32 13.40 6.97
C SER A 215 -12.18 12.58 6.35
N ILE A 216 -11.15 12.27 7.13
CA ILE A 216 -9.98 11.50 6.70
C ILE A 216 -10.36 10.02 6.51
N ASN A 217 -11.08 9.43 7.46
CA ASN A 217 -11.58 8.06 7.31
C ASN A 217 -12.53 7.92 6.11
N LEU A 218 -13.41 8.89 5.89
CA LEU A 218 -14.27 8.92 4.70
C LEU A 218 -13.45 9.02 3.41
N PHE A 219 -12.39 9.84 3.40
CA PHE A 219 -11.47 9.92 2.29
C PHE A 219 -10.84 8.56 2.00
N TYR A 220 -10.36 7.82 2.99
CA TYR A 220 -9.78 6.49 2.79
C TYR A 220 -10.80 5.53 2.17
N VAL A 221 -12.02 5.46 2.68
CA VAL A 221 -13.07 4.59 2.09
C VAL A 221 -13.33 4.93 0.63
N ILE A 222 -13.42 6.22 0.28
CA ILE A 222 -13.64 6.64 -1.11
C ILE A 222 -12.41 6.31 -1.98
N ALA A 223 -11.21 6.58 -1.47
CA ALA A 223 -9.95 6.36 -2.17
C ALA A 223 -9.71 4.86 -2.43
N ASP A 224 -9.99 4.00 -1.46
CA ASP A 224 -9.95 2.54 -1.53
C ASP A 224 -10.80 2.01 -2.70
N VAL A 225 -12.08 2.38 -2.71
CA VAL A 225 -13.02 1.98 -3.76
C VAL A 225 -12.59 2.55 -5.12
N PHE A 226 -12.14 3.79 -5.16
CA PHE A 226 -11.63 4.40 -6.38
C PHE A 226 -10.41 3.66 -6.95
N LEU A 227 -9.46 3.27 -6.10
CA LEU A 227 -8.30 2.47 -6.49
C LEU A 227 -8.73 1.08 -6.99
N LEU A 228 -9.68 0.41 -6.33
CA LEU A 228 -10.23 -0.87 -6.79
C LEU A 228 -10.85 -0.78 -8.19
N ILE A 229 -11.61 0.29 -8.45
CA ILE A 229 -12.21 0.54 -9.77
C ILE A 229 -11.10 0.68 -10.82
N ILE A 230 -10.08 1.51 -10.56
CA ILE A 230 -8.99 1.70 -11.52
C ILE A 230 -8.17 0.43 -11.71
N ALA A 231 -7.85 -0.31 -10.64
CA ALA A 231 -7.16 -1.59 -10.71
C ALA A 231 -7.92 -2.58 -11.60
N THR A 232 -9.24 -2.67 -11.42
CA THR A 232 -10.12 -3.52 -12.23
C THR A 232 -10.15 -3.06 -13.68
N ALA A 233 -10.27 -1.75 -13.93
CA ALA A 233 -10.21 -1.20 -15.28
C ALA A 233 -8.89 -1.53 -15.98
N LEU A 234 -7.76 -1.44 -15.27
CA LEU A 234 -6.43 -1.80 -15.77
C LEU A 234 -6.33 -3.31 -16.06
N LEU A 235 -6.87 -4.17 -15.20
CA LEU A 235 -6.91 -5.61 -15.46
C LEU A 235 -7.63 -5.94 -16.77
N LEU A 236 -8.79 -5.34 -16.98
CA LEU A 236 -9.60 -5.54 -18.18
C LEU A 236 -8.91 -4.94 -19.41
N ALA A 237 -8.32 -3.76 -19.28
CA ALA A 237 -7.59 -3.07 -20.34
C ALA A 237 -6.37 -3.84 -20.85
N PHE A 238 -5.63 -4.46 -19.92
CA PHE A 238 -4.41 -5.20 -20.24
C PHE A 238 -4.65 -6.71 -20.37
N TRP A 239 -5.90 -7.17 -20.32
CA TRP A 239 -6.25 -8.59 -20.40
C TRP A 239 -5.76 -9.20 -21.73
N GLY A 240 -5.03 -10.32 -21.65
CA GLY A 240 -4.49 -11.00 -22.83
C GLY A 240 -3.34 -10.27 -23.56
N GLY A 241 -2.96 -9.08 -23.12
CA GLY A 241 -1.86 -8.31 -23.71
C GLY A 241 -0.48 -8.77 -23.24
N ARG A 242 0.58 -8.35 -23.96
CA ARG A 242 1.99 -8.62 -23.59
C ARG A 242 2.35 -8.09 -22.19
N PHE A 243 1.68 -7.04 -21.74
CA PHE A 243 1.90 -6.40 -20.44
C PHE A 243 0.92 -6.88 -19.36
N SER A 244 0.05 -7.85 -19.68
CA SER A 244 -0.98 -8.37 -18.77
C SER A 244 -0.40 -8.78 -17.43
N GLN A 245 0.76 -9.43 -17.41
CA GLN A 245 1.38 -9.93 -16.18
C GLN A 245 1.79 -8.80 -15.23
N SER A 246 2.38 -7.70 -15.73
CA SER A 246 2.72 -6.54 -14.88
C SER A 246 1.48 -5.96 -14.22
N TRP A 247 0.46 -5.64 -15.04
CA TRP A 247 -0.76 -4.99 -14.57
C TRP A 247 -1.64 -5.90 -13.71
N ARG A 248 -1.54 -7.23 -13.88
CA ARG A 248 -2.11 -8.21 -12.95
C ARG A 248 -1.49 -8.13 -11.57
N MET A 249 -0.17 -7.96 -11.48
CA MET A 249 0.49 -7.78 -10.18
C MET A 249 0.10 -6.45 -9.55
N ILE A 250 0.05 -5.35 -10.32
CA ILE A 250 -0.40 -4.05 -9.82
C ILE A 250 -1.83 -4.11 -9.28
N ALA A 251 -2.75 -4.75 -10.01
CA ALA A 251 -4.11 -4.88 -9.53
C ALA A 251 -4.22 -5.80 -8.31
N ALA A 252 -3.50 -6.94 -8.29
CA ALA A 252 -3.43 -7.79 -7.12
C ALA A 252 -2.86 -7.03 -5.90
N ALA A 253 -1.92 -6.12 -6.11
CA ALA A 253 -1.41 -5.23 -5.07
C ALA A 253 -2.52 -4.32 -4.53
N THR A 254 -3.30 -3.67 -5.40
CA THR A 254 -4.42 -2.82 -4.98
C THR A 254 -5.51 -3.59 -4.26
N PHE A 255 -5.83 -4.82 -4.68
CA PHE A 255 -6.76 -5.68 -3.95
C PHE A 255 -6.20 -6.10 -2.59
N SER A 256 -4.89 -6.36 -2.50
CA SER A 256 -4.22 -6.68 -1.23
C SER A 256 -4.29 -5.49 -0.27
N LEU A 257 -4.04 -4.28 -0.76
CA LEU A 257 -4.12 -3.04 0.02
C LEU A 257 -5.52 -2.90 0.60
N TYR A 258 -6.54 -2.99 -0.26
CA TYR A 258 -7.93 -2.94 0.16
C TYR A 258 -8.30 -3.98 1.23
N ILE A 259 -7.83 -5.22 1.10
CA ILE A 259 -8.08 -6.26 2.11
C ILE A 259 -7.46 -5.87 3.46
N ALA A 260 -6.23 -5.35 3.44
CA ALA A 260 -5.55 -4.90 4.63
C ALA A 260 -6.27 -3.71 5.29
N ASP A 261 -6.68 -2.69 4.51
CA ASP A 261 -7.41 -1.52 5.02
C ASP A 261 -8.78 -1.91 5.60
N MET A 262 -9.48 -2.87 4.98
CA MET A 262 -10.76 -3.34 5.49
C MET A 262 -10.59 -4.20 6.75
N TYR A 263 -9.48 -4.93 6.87
CA TYR A 263 -9.17 -5.61 8.11
C TYR A 263 -8.85 -4.62 9.23
N PHE A 264 -8.01 -3.61 8.97
CA PHE A 264 -7.67 -2.55 9.91
C PHE A 264 -8.93 -1.86 10.45
N LYS A 265 -9.84 -1.42 9.57
CA LYS A 265 -11.12 -0.82 9.98
C LYS A 265 -12.01 -1.80 10.76
N TRP A 266 -11.94 -3.09 10.44
CA TRP A 266 -12.71 -4.12 11.13
C TRP A 266 -12.17 -4.39 12.54
N SER A 267 -10.85 -4.42 12.72
CA SER A 267 -10.21 -4.60 14.02
C SER A 267 -10.49 -3.41 14.93
N ASP A 268 -10.30 -2.20 14.41
CA ASP A 268 -10.54 -0.94 15.11
C ASP A 268 -12.00 -0.82 15.62
N SER A 269 -12.98 -1.18 14.78
CA SER A 269 -14.40 -1.06 15.14
C SER A 269 -14.99 -2.18 16.04
N ARG A 270 -14.27 -3.27 16.32
CA ARG A 270 -14.86 -4.48 16.93
C ARG A 270 -14.04 -5.14 18.01
N ILE A 271 -12.75 -4.84 18.13
CA ILE A 271 -11.92 -5.40 19.19
C ILE A 271 -12.06 -4.48 20.40
N GLU A 272 -12.54 -5.01 21.53
CA GLU A 272 -12.56 -4.29 22.80
C GLU A 272 -11.11 -4.17 23.30
N GLY A 273 -10.45 -3.06 23.00
CA GLY A 273 -9.06 -2.73 23.38
C GLY A 273 -8.46 -1.67 22.46
N ASP A 274 -7.31 -1.11 22.85
CA ASP A 274 -6.51 -0.23 21.98
C ASP A 274 -6.03 -1.03 20.76
N TYR A 275 -5.99 -0.41 19.58
CA TYR A 275 -5.53 -1.08 18.37
C TYR A 275 -4.02 -1.38 18.48
N GLU A 276 -3.65 -2.65 18.26
CA GLU A 276 -2.25 -3.07 18.15
C GLU A 276 -1.96 -3.54 16.73
N SER A 277 -0.94 -2.97 16.09
CA SER A 277 -0.46 -3.46 14.78
C SER A 277 0.15 -4.85 14.90
N GLY A 278 -0.02 -5.63 13.84
CA GLY A 278 0.53 -6.98 13.70
C GLY A 278 -0.55 -8.06 13.63
N GLY A 279 -1.80 -7.70 13.39
CA GLY A 279 -2.85 -8.64 13.06
C GLY A 279 -2.52 -9.45 11.80
N LEU A 280 -3.00 -10.69 11.74
CA LEU A 280 -2.63 -11.64 10.68
C LEU A 280 -2.85 -11.09 9.26
N LEU A 281 -3.92 -10.33 9.05
CA LEU A 281 -4.29 -9.81 7.74
C LEU A 281 -3.53 -8.53 7.36
N GLU A 282 -2.76 -7.91 8.25
CA GLU A 282 -1.87 -6.80 7.91
C GLU A 282 -0.67 -7.24 7.05
N VAL A 283 -0.38 -8.56 6.98
CA VAL A 283 0.58 -9.10 5.99
C VAL A 283 0.24 -8.68 4.55
N PHE A 284 -1.03 -8.38 4.26
CA PHE A 284 -1.45 -7.89 2.95
C PHE A 284 -0.89 -6.49 2.62
N PHE A 285 -0.51 -5.66 3.60
CA PHE A 285 0.27 -4.45 3.34
C PHE A 285 1.65 -4.78 2.78
N VAL A 286 2.32 -5.80 3.33
CA VAL A 286 3.60 -6.30 2.80
C VAL A 286 3.42 -6.85 1.37
N PHE A 287 2.36 -7.64 1.14
CA PHE A 287 2.07 -8.17 -0.20
C PHE A 287 1.79 -7.08 -1.21
N THR A 288 1.10 -6.01 -0.82
CA THR A 288 0.86 -4.83 -1.66
C THR A 288 2.18 -4.28 -2.20
N ALA A 289 3.12 -3.96 -1.32
CA ALA A 289 4.41 -3.42 -1.73
C ALA A 289 5.20 -4.38 -2.63
N ILE A 290 5.24 -5.67 -2.29
CA ILE A 290 5.93 -6.69 -3.08
C ILE A 290 5.32 -6.79 -4.49
N LEU A 291 4.00 -6.84 -4.59
CA LEU A 291 3.28 -6.98 -5.86
C LEU A 291 3.45 -5.74 -6.75
N PHE A 292 3.43 -4.53 -6.16
CA PHE A 292 3.80 -3.30 -6.87
C PHE A 292 5.23 -3.37 -7.42
N GLY A 293 6.18 -3.80 -6.59
CA GLY A 293 7.59 -3.99 -6.98
C GLY A 293 7.76 -5.01 -8.10
N ILE A 294 7.11 -6.17 -8.00
CA ILE A 294 7.13 -7.21 -9.04
C ILE A 294 6.52 -6.68 -10.35
N GLY A 295 5.38 -6.00 -10.28
CA GLY A 295 4.76 -5.35 -11.46
C GLY A 295 5.73 -4.41 -12.16
N ALA A 296 6.40 -3.54 -11.39
CA ALA A 296 7.43 -2.64 -11.91
C ALA A 296 8.59 -3.39 -12.59
N VAL A 297 9.09 -4.47 -12.00
CA VAL A 297 10.15 -5.29 -12.61
C VAL A 297 9.70 -5.93 -13.92
N LEU A 298 8.51 -6.52 -13.95
CA LEU A 298 7.98 -7.20 -15.12
C LEU A 298 7.79 -6.23 -16.29
N GLU A 299 7.24 -5.03 -16.05
CA GLU A 299 7.11 -4.04 -17.12
C GLU A 299 8.47 -3.57 -17.64
N TYR A 300 9.44 -3.36 -16.75
CA TYR A 300 10.79 -2.95 -17.16
C TYR A 300 11.44 -3.98 -18.09
N ASP A 301 11.37 -5.26 -17.74
CA ASP A 301 11.94 -6.35 -18.53
C ASP A 301 11.28 -6.46 -19.91
N ILE A 302 9.94 -6.40 -19.97
CA ILE A 302 9.20 -6.43 -21.24
C ILE A 302 9.51 -5.21 -22.11
N SER A 303 9.61 -4.03 -21.49
CA SER A 303 9.85 -2.76 -22.19
C SER A 303 11.25 -2.73 -22.83
N THR A 304 12.27 -3.19 -22.11
CA THR A 304 13.66 -3.19 -22.56
C THR A 304 13.97 -4.29 -23.59
N ARG A 305 13.52 -5.53 -23.36
CA ARG A 305 13.74 -6.67 -24.29
C ARG A 305 13.13 -6.43 -25.66
N SER A 306 11.94 -5.82 -25.71
CA SER A 306 11.21 -5.62 -26.97
C SER A 306 11.92 -4.72 -27.98
N ARG A 307 12.79 -3.81 -27.51
CA ARG A 307 13.60 -2.94 -28.38
C ARG A 307 14.96 -3.51 -28.72
N GLN A 308 15.58 -4.31 -27.84
CA GLN A 308 16.82 -5.03 -28.18
C GLN A 308 16.64 -5.98 -29.37
N SER A 309 15.50 -6.68 -29.46
CA SER A 309 15.16 -7.50 -30.63
C SER A 309 15.06 -6.68 -31.93
N ARG A 310 14.48 -5.47 -31.88
CA ARG A 310 14.43 -4.56 -33.05
C ARG A 310 15.79 -3.99 -33.43
N ARG A 311 16.67 -3.70 -32.46
CA ARG A 311 18.00 -3.13 -32.72
C ARG A 311 18.97 -4.18 -33.27
N SER A 312 18.92 -5.41 -32.78
CA SER A 312 19.71 -6.54 -33.29
C SER A 312 19.39 -6.88 -34.74
N ARG A 313 18.10 -6.85 -35.13
CA ARG A 313 17.70 -7.05 -36.55
C ARG A 313 18.16 -5.93 -37.48
N ARG A 314 18.43 -4.73 -36.95
CA ARG A 314 18.82 -3.55 -37.74
C ARG A 314 20.33 -3.40 -37.88
N SER A 315 21.12 -4.12 -37.08
CA SER A 315 22.57 -4.21 -37.23
C SER A 315 23.03 -5.42 -38.04
N SER A 316 22.10 -6.30 -38.44
CA SER A 316 22.33 -7.50 -39.24
C SER A 316 21.82 -7.35 -40.68
N SER A 317 21.60 -6.11 -41.14
CA SER A 317 21.17 -5.73 -42.49
C SER A 317 22.04 -4.57 -42.95
#